data_AF-A0A7S0XR94-F1
#
_entry.id   AF-A0A7S0XR94-F1
#
_cell.length_a   1.000
_cell.length_b   1.000
_cell.length_c   1.000
_cell.angle_alpha   90.00
_cell.angle_beta   90.00
_cell.angle_gamma   90.00
#
_symmetry.space_group_name_H-M   'P 1'
#
loop_
_entity.id
_entity.type
_entity.pdbx_description
1 polymer ?
#
loop_
_entity_poly.entity_id
_entity_poly.type
_entity_poly.pdbx_seq_one_letter_code
_entity_poly.pdbx_strand_id
1 'polypeptide(L)'
;DPEPRSPSSSQQCPSTRTATYAEALKCLQTLEFDAFSLTYDQMCHLSLEIFKQVGVLDSLGVSSEQIRTLISFVRTHMPPNAFHNFAHSFDVLQSCFALVHMTRALENFDTLETFSLLVAALCHDLGHPG
;
A
#
# COMPACT_ATOMS: atom_id res chain seq x y z
N ASP A 1 22.11 -39.84 23.15
CA ASP A 1 21.45 -38.56 23.45
C ASP A 1 22.36 -37.39 23.20
N PRO A 2 22.02 -36.46 22.28
CA PRO A 2 22.68 -35.17 22.21
C PRO A 2 21.97 -34.17 23.14
N GLU A 3 22.76 -33.40 23.89
CA GLU A 3 22.29 -32.34 24.79
C GLU A 3 21.46 -31.26 24.09
N PRO A 4 20.50 -30.61 24.80
CA PRO A 4 19.72 -29.53 24.23
C PRO A 4 20.59 -28.28 24.03
N ARG A 5 20.69 -27.81 22.79
CA ARG A 5 21.28 -26.50 22.48
C ARG A 5 20.48 -25.41 23.18
N SER A 6 21.20 -24.54 23.89
CA SER A 6 20.69 -23.31 24.48
C SER A 6 20.02 -22.46 23.39
N PRO A 7 18.87 -21.80 23.67
CA PRO A 7 18.27 -20.90 22.70
C PRO A 7 19.22 -19.72 22.46
N SER A 8 19.67 -19.61 21.21
CA SER A 8 20.32 -18.42 20.68
C SER A 8 19.44 -17.22 20.99
N SER A 9 19.97 -16.27 21.75
CA SER A 9 19.38 -14.95 21.92
C SER A 9 18.94 -14.41 20.57
N SER A 10 17.64 -14.18 20.44
CA SER A 10 17.01 -13.53 19.31
C SER A 10 17.81 -12.27 18.94
N GLN A 11 18.34 -12.24 17.72
CA GLN A 11 18.75 -10.99 17.09
C GLN A 11 17.50 -10.11 17.01
N GLN A 12 17.37 -9.20 17.97
CA GLN A 12 16.40 -8.11 17.88
C GLN A 12 16.82 -7.26 16.69
N CYS A 13 15.98 -7.26 15.65
CA CYS A 13 16.10 -6.34 14.52
C CYS A 13 16.07 -4.90 15.10
N PRO A 14 16.92 -3.96 14.62
CA PRO A 14 16.93 -2.61 15.14
C PRO A 14 15.54 -1.99 14.96
N SER A 15 14.97 -1.45 16.03
CA SER A 15 13.65 -0.85 16.08
C SER A 15 13.47 0.16 14.94
N THR A 16 12.85 -0.25 13.84
CA THR A 16 12.56 0.62 12.71
C THR A 16 11.56 1.66 13.19
N ARG A 17 11.95 2.94 13.15
CA ARG A 17 11.07 4.03 13.56
C ARG A 17 9.80 4.01 12.72
N THR A 18 8.64 3.92 13.36
CA THR A 18 7.35 4.08 12.68
C THR A 18 7.19 5.55 12.27
N ALA A 19 6.91 5.81 10.99
CA ALA A 19 6.61 7.15 10.52
C ALA A 19 5.25 7.61 11.05
N THR A 20 5.12 8.90 11.37
CA THR A 20 3.81 9.48 11.65
C THR A 20 3.00 9.55 10.36
N TYR A 21 1.67 9.49 10.48
CA TYR A 21 0.78 9.64 9.32
C TYR A 21 1.04 10.95 8.55
N ALA A 22 1.33 12.04 9.27
CA ALA A 22 1.63 13.34 8.67
C ALA A 22 2.97 13.39 7.92
N GLU A 23 3.97 12.61 8.36
CA GLU A 23 5.24 12.48 7.64
C GLU A 23 5.04 11.68 6.35
N ALA A 24 4.36 10.54 6.43
CA ALA A 24 4.07 9.70 5.27
C ALA A 24 3.25 10.47 4.21
N LEU A 25 2.26 11.26 4.63
CA LEU A 25 1.44 12.04 3.70
C LEU A 25 2.25 13.04 2.86
N LYS A 26 3.35 13.60 3.40
CA LYS A 26 4.20 14.56 2.68
C LYS A 26 4.99 13.92 1.53
N CYS A 27 5.35 12.65 1.69
CA CYS A 27 6.14 11.92 0.71
C CYS A 27 5.29 11.04 -0.21
N LEU A 28 3.96 11.04 -0.06
CA LEU A 28 3.06 10.10 -0.75
C LEU A 28 3.19 10.14 -2.28
N GLN A 29 3.57 11.29 -2.84
CA GLN A 29 3.76 11.50 -4.28
C GLN A 29 5.20 11.28 -4.76
N THR A 30 6.11 10.83 -3.89
CA THR A 30 7.53 10.64 -4.21
C THR A 30 7.93 9.17 -4.11
N LEU A 31 8.99 8.79 -4.84
CA LEU A 31 9.61 7.47 -4.70
C LEU A 31 10.56 7.37 -3.48
N GLU A 32 10.64 8.43 -2.66
CA GLU A 32 11.37 8.42 -1.39
C GLU A 32 10.48 7.94 -0.22
N PHE A 33 9.24 7.57 -0.51
CA PHE A 33 8.28 7.09 0.47
C PHE A 33 8.71 5.75 1.09
N ASP A 34 8.76 5.69 2.42
CA ASP A 34 9.10 4.46 3.16
C ASP A 34 7.82 3.76 3.65
N ALA A 35 7.33 2.81 2.84
CA ALA A 35 6.16 2.00 3.17
C ALA A 35 6.39 1.08 4.39
N PHE A 36 7.62 0.65 4.66
CA PHE A 36 7.94 -0.28 5.75
C PHE A 36 7.86 0.35 7.13
N SER A 37 7.90 1.69 7.19
CA SER A 37 7.73 2.45 8.42
C SER A 37 6.28 2.55 8.93
N LEU A 38 5.32 1.86 8.30
CA LEU A 38 3.88 2.04 8.55
C LEU A 38 3.19 0.80 9.13
N THR A 39 2.12 1.04 9.89
CA THR A 39 1.16 0.01 10.28
C THR A 39 0.16 -0.25 9.15
N TYR A 40 -0.50 -1.42 9.16
CA TYR A 40 -1.55 -1.73 8.18
C TYR A 40 -2.74 -0.75 8.24
N ASP A 41 -3.06 -0.20 9.41
CA ASP A 41 -4.11 0.81 9.53
C ASP A 41 -3.69 2.12 8.85
N GLN A 42 -2.43 2.54 9.02
CA GLN A 42 -1.88 3.70 8.30
C GLN A 42 -1.89 3.46 6.79
N MET A 43 -1.48 2.26 6.33
CA MET A 43 -1.53 1.89 4.91
C MET A 43 -2.96 1.93 4.36
N CYS A 44 -3.96 1.45 5.10
CA CYS A 44 -5.37 1.54 4.70
C CYS A 44 -5.84 3.00 4.56
N HIS A 45 -5.47 3.85 5.52
CA HIS A 45 -5.82 5.28 5.47
C HIS A 45 -5.14 6.00 4.30
N LEU A 46 -3.86 5.74 4.07
CA LEU A 46 -3.11 6.32 2.95
C LEU A 46 -3.58 5.78 1.60
N SER A 47 -4.00 4.51 1.52
CA SER A 47 -4.61 3.95 0.30
C SER A 47 -5.86 4.75 -0.08
N LEU A 48 -6.75 5.02 0.88
CA LEU A 48 -7.92 5.86 0.62
C LEU A 48 -7.53 7.28 0.21
N GLU A 49 -6.50 7.83 0.85
CA GLU A 49 -5.99 9.16 0.51
C GLU A 49 -5.45 9.24 -0.92
N ILE A 50 -4.75 8.20 -1.40
CA ILE A 50 -4.32 8.07 -2.81
C ILE A 50 -5.52 8.15 -3.75
N PHE A 51 -6.58 7.36 -3.50
CA PHE A 51 -7.80 7.38 -4.33
C PHE A 51 -8.52 8.74 -4.31
N LYS A 52 -8.44 9.49 -3.21
CA LYS A 52 -9.00 10.85 -3.13
C LYS A 52 -8.15 11.86 -3.88
N GLN A 53 -6.83 11.83 -3.70
CA GLN A 53 -5.91 12.80 -4.30
C GLN A 53 -5.82 12.69 -5.82
N VAL A 54 -6.03 11.49 -6.38
CA VAL A 54 -6.08 11.34 -7.83
C VAL A 54 -7.29 12.02 -8.47
N GLY A 55 -8.34 12.32 -7.69
CA GLY A 55 -9.44 13.21 -8.12
C GLY A 55 -10.44 12.61 -9.12
N VAL A 56 -10.46 11.28 -9.29
CA VAL A 56 -11.32 10.62 -10.31
C VAL A 56 -12.63 10.03 -9.77
N LEU A 57 -12.80 9.99 -8.44
CA LEU A 57 -13.91 9.28 -7.79
C LEU A 57 -15.28 9.88 -8.12
N ASP A 58 -15.43 11.20 -8.03
CA ASP A 58 -16.70 11.89 -8.27
C ASP A 58 -17.15 11.72 -9.73
N SER A 59 -16.21 11.81 -10.69
CA SER A 59 -16.46 11.61 -12.12
C SER A 59 -16.94 10.20 -12.44
N LEU A 60 -16.55 9.20 -11.64
CA LEU A 60 -16.97 7.80 -11.79
C LEU A 60 -18.20 7.45 -10.94
N GLY A 61 -18.71 8.39 -10.13
CA GLY A 61 -19.79 8.12 -9.18
C GLY A 61 -19.40 7.12 -8.08
N VAL A 62 -18.10 7.03 -7.74
CA VAL A 62 -17.58 6.12 -6.73
C VAL A 62 -17.41 6.86 -5.41
N SER A 63 -18.04 6.37 -4.35
CA SER A 63 -17.92 6.94 -3.01
C SER A 63 -16.64 6.50 -2.30
N SER A 64 -16.17 7.32 -1.35
CA SER A 64 -15.08 6.93 -0.44
C SER A 64 -15.38 5.65 0.35
N GLU A 65 -16.66 5.34 0.61
CA GLU A 65 -17.07 4.15 1.35
C GLU A 65 -16.88 2.87 0.52
N GLN A 66 -17.17 2.92 -0.78
CA GLN A 66 -16.88 1.82 -1.69
C GLN A 66 -15.38 1.53 -1.75
N ILE A 67 -14.54 2.57 -1.76
CA ILE A 67 -13.08 2.42 -1.74
C ILE A 67 -12.59 1.84 -0.41
N ARG A 68 -13.12 2.30 0.73
CA ARG A 68 -12.81 1.71 2.04
C ARG A 68 -13.17 0.22 2.09
N THR A 69 -14.33 -0.13 1.54
CA THR A 69 -14.78 -1.53 1.45
C THR A 69 -13.83 -2.37 0.61
N LEU A 70 -13.41 -1.87 -0.56
CA LEU A 70 -12.41 -2.52 -1.41
C LEU A 70 -11.08 -2.72 -0.68
N ILE A 71 -10.54 -1.69 -0.03
CA ILE A 71 -9.28 -1.76 0.72
C ILE A 71 -9.37 -2.80 1.85
N SER A 72 -10.48 -2.82 2.59
CA SER A 72 -10.72 -3.79 3.66
C SER A 72 -10.79 -5.22 3.12
N PHE A 73 -11.48 -5.41 1.98
CA PHE A 73 -11.54 -6.70 1.31
C PHE A 73 -10.14 -7.17 0.91
N VAL A 74 -9.36 -6.32 0.24
CA VAL A 74 -8.00 -6.66 -0.20
C VAL A 74 -7.11 -7.06 0.99
N ARG A 75 -7.07 -6.22 2.03
CA ARG A 75 -6.28 -6.48 3.25
C ARG A 75 -6.61 -7.81 3.91
N THR A 76 -7.89 -8.16 3.99
CA THR A 76 -8.35 -9.38 4.68
C THR A 76 -8.17 -10.65 3.86
N HIS A 77 -7.98 -10.53 2.54
CA HIS A 77 -7.81 -11.66 1.62
C HIS A 77 -6.36 -11.86 1.14
N MET A 78 -5.41 -11.09 1.68
CA MET A 78 -3.98 -11.33 1.45
C MET A 78 -3.37 -12.14 2.60
N PRO A 79 -2.72 -13.29 2.31
CA PRO A 79 -2.04 -14.06 3.34
C PRO A 79 -0.85 -13.29 3.95
N PRO A 80 -0.44 -13.61 5.18
CA PRO A 80 0.72 -13.01 5.83
C PRO A 80 2.04 -13.62 5.30
N ASN A 81 2.23 -13.59 3.98
CA ASN A 81 3.46 -14.07 3.32
C ASN A 81 4.65 -13.15 3.65
N ALA A 82 5.87 -13.66 3.51
CA ALA A 82 7.08 -12.88 3.77
C ALA A 82 7.22 -11.65 2.85
N PHE A 83 6.72 -11.74 1.60
CA PHE A 83 6.77 -10.66 0.62
C PHE A 83 5.40 -10.32 0.03
N HIS A 84 4.74 -11.26 -0.66
CA HIS A 84 3.43 -11.08 -1.30
C HIS A 84 2.27 -10.97 -0.29
N ASN A 85 2.25 -9.85 0.44
CA ASN A 85 1.29 -9.50 1.49
C ASN A 85 0.73 -8.09 1.25
N PHE A 86 -0.16 -7.63 2.14
CA PHE A 86 -0.82 -6.32 2.00
C PHE A 86 0.16 -5.13 1.95
N ALA A 87 1.30 -5.20 2.65
CA ALA A 87 2.30 -4.13 2.59
C ALA A 87 2.91 -4.00 1.19
N HIS A 88 3.20 -5.12 0.53
CA HIS A 88 3.72 -5.10 -0.84
C HIS A 88 2.69 -4.53 -1.83
N SER A 89 1.43 -4.94 -1.71
CA SER A 89 0.37 -4.37 -2.55
C SER A 89 0.21 -2.86 -2.34
N PHE A 90 0.29 -2.39 -1.10
CA PHE A 90 0.28 -0.96 -0.79
C PHE A 90 1.51 -0.22 -1.37
N ASP A 91 2.70 -0.82 -1.28
CA ASP A 91 3.94 -0.28 -1.85
C ASP A 91 3.82 -0.10 -3.38
N VAL A 92 3.24 -1.09 -4.07
CA VAL A 92 2.94 -1.01 -5.51
C VAL A 92 1.89 0.08 -5.80
N LEU A 93 0.81 0.17 -5.02
CA LEU A 93 -0.19 1.24 -5.15
C LEU A 93 0.43 2.63 -5.01
N GLN A 94 1.24 2.86 -3.97
CA GLN A 94 1.90 4.13 -3.72
C GLN A 94 2.93 4.46 -4.82
N SER A 95 3.70 3.46 -5.27
CA SER A 95 4.64 3.62 -6.37
C SER A 95 3.95 4.03 -7.67
N CYS A 96 2.83 3.38 -8.03
CA CYS A 96 2.04 3.78 -9.20
C CYS A 96 1.53 5.22 -9.08
N PHE A 97 1.03 5.60 -7.91
CA PHE A 97 0.57 6.96 -7.64
C PHE A 97 1.70 8.00 -7.77
N ALA A 98 2.88 7.72 -7.20
CA ALA A 98 4.05 8.58 -7.33
C ALA A 98 4.51 8.71 -8.80
N LEU A 99 4.61 7.59 -9.53
CA LEU A 99 5.00 7.60 -10.94
C LEU A 99 4.03 8.42 -11.80
N VAL A 100 2.73 8.27 -11.57
CA VAL A 100 1.68 9.01 -12.29
C VAL A 100 1.83 10.52 -12.09
N HIS A 101 2.17 10.96 -10.87
CA HIS A 101 2.45 12.38 -10.60
C HIS A 101 3.79 12.87 -11.16
N MET A 102 4.86 12.11 -10.95
CA MET A 102 6.21 12.50 -11.39
C MET A 102 6.35 12.58 -12.90
N THR A 103 5.69 11.68 -13.63
CA THR A 103 5.75 11.61 -15.10
C THR A 103 4.69 12.47 -15.80
N ARG A 104 3.76 13.06 -15.03
CA ARG A 104 2.56 13.74 -15.56
C ARG A 104 1.71 12.81 -16.45
N ALA A 105 1.72 11.50 -16.18
CA ALA A 105 0.94 10.52 -16.94
C ALA A 105 -0.57 10.81 -16.93
N LEU A 106 -1.08 11.47 -15.87
CA LEU A 106 -2.48 11.93 -15.80
C LEU A 106 -2.91 12.83 -16.96
N GLU A 107 -1.97 13.47 -17.67
CA GLU A 107 -2.29 14.30 -18.84
C GLU A 107 -2.65 13.45 -20.07
N ASN A 108 -2.30 12.17 -20.05
CA ASN A 108 -2.55 11.22 -21.13
C ASN A 108 -3.57 10.14 -20.78
N PHE A 109 -3.91 9.99 -19.49
CA PHE A 109 -4.88 9.00 -19.04
C PHE A 109 -6.25 9.63 -18.84
N ASP A 110 -7.28 8.91 -19.26
CA ASP A 110 -8.64 9.25 -18.87
C ASP A 110 -8.94 8.86 -17.42
N THR A 111 -10.12 9.25 -16.96
CA THR A 111 -10.60 8.98 -15.60
C THR A 111 -10.65 7.47 -15.30
N LEU A 112 -11.06 6.64 -16.26
CA LEU A 112 -11.21 5.20 -16.10
C LEU A 112 -9.86 4.49 -16.09
N GLU A 113 -8.93 4.88 -16.97
CA GLU A 113 -7.56 4.36 -17.03
C GLU A 113 -6.82 4.63 -15.72
N THR A 114 -6.91 5.86 -15.23
CA THR A 114 -6.30 6.27 -13.96
C THR A 114 -6.86 5.47 -12.79
N PHE A 115 -8.18 5.32 -12.71
CA PHE A 115 -8.83 4.52 -11.67
C PHE A 115 -8.43 3.04 -11.76
N SER A 116 -8.43 2.49 -12.98
CA SER A 116 -8.08 1.09 -13.25
C SER A 116 -6.65 0.77 -12.86
N LEU A 117 -5.71 1.69 -13.10
CA LEU A 117 -4.32 1.55 -12.67
C LEU A 117 -4.21 1.37 -11.15
N LEU A 118 -4.87 2.24 -10.37
CA LEU A 118 -4.81 2.19 -8.91
C LEU A 118 -5.51 0.94 -8.37
N VAL A 119 -6.66 0.56 -8.93
CA VAL A 119 -7.35 -0.69 -8.56
C VAL A 119 -6.49 -1.90 -8.90
N ALA A 120 -5.86 -1.93 -10.07
CA ALA A 120 -4.97 -3.01 -10.47
C ALA A 120 -3.79 -3.13 -9.52
N ALA A 121 -3.11 -2.02 -9.19
CA ALA A 121 -1.99 -2.00 -8.26
C ALA A 121 -2.38 -2.56 -6.86
N LEU A 122 -3.53 -2.14 -6.33
CA LEU A 122 -4.04 -2.60 -5.04
C LEU A 122 -4.48 -4.08 -5.07
N CYS A 123 -4.91 -4.62 -6.21
CA CYS A 123 -5.49 -5.96 -6.26
C CYS A 123 -4.56 -7.02 -6.85
N HIS A 124 -3.40 -6.65 -7.41
CA HIS A 124 -2.62 -7.52 -8.31
C HIS A 124 -2.21 -8.87 -7.69
N ASP A 125 -2.01 -8.91 -6.38
CA ASP A 125 -1.50 -10.06 -5.63
C ASP A 125 -2.56 -10.75 -4.75
N LEU A 126 -3.85 -10.47 -4.97
CA LEU A 126 -4.91 -11.13 -4.20
C LEU A 126 -4.85 -12.66 -4.35
N GLY A 127 -4.81 -13.35 -3.20
CA GLY A 127 -4.77 -14.81 -3.17
C GLY A 127 -3.42 -15.45 -3.53
N HIS A 128 -2.33 -14.68 -3.59
CA HIS A 128 -1.00 -15.22 -3.88
C HIS A 128 -0.55 -16.25 -2.80
N PRO A 129 -0.12 -17.47 -3.18
CA PRO A 129 0.15 -18.56 -2.22
C PRO A 129 1.47 -18.44 -1.49
N GLY A 130 2.39 -17.60 -1.96
CA GLY A 130 3.73 -17.40 -1.40
C GLY A 130 4.75 -17.05 -2.44
#